data_AF-A0A2V5W1I1-F1
#
_entry.id   AF-A0A2V5W1I1-F1
#
_cell.length_a   1.000
_cell.length_b   1.000
_cell.length_c   1.000
_cell.angle_alpha   90.00
_cell.angle_beta   90.00
_cell.angle_gamma   90.00
#
_symmetry.space_group_name_H-M   'P 1'
#
loop_
_entity.id
_entity.type
_entity.pdbx_description
1 polymer ?
#
loop_
_entity_poly.entity_id
_entity_poly.type
_entity_poly.pdbx_seq_one_letter_code
_entity_poly.pdbx_strand_id
1 'polypeptide(L)'
;MFAFFNNTVEDGHGKGTPGGVLEIPGEFEPADNIQKELDELEQDLDRYLDTQGSALQQWEQSLAPDAAKLKPEVRNALQVAARERTRKQKRIVYAAFKADDPEFKSRNAKLAKLERREPRPVTTLVMIEQKEPRETHVLIKGDFTRPGERVTPGVPASLEPLVAADMSRRDEPRSSRREETHSEIRNPKSEIRNSESLLRSAATVQGLNARNFSGKSLPGGEGRSQGEPTLKHPVALPNRLDLARWIVATNNPLTARVIVNRVWQQYFGRGIVETENDFGAQGIPPTHPELLDWLACEFVSPVESLNRSTVETAAGSTIQRFHASTSWSLKRLHRLIVTSATYRQSSNMRPDLRDLDPNNKLLARQSRLRLDAEVVRDVALAASGLLSLKMGGPPVFPPQPDGVMTLGQVKREWKSSAGDGRYRRGIYTHFWRATPHPALTVFDAPDGFSACTRRLRSDTPLQALTLLNDRQFYELARGLAARVLKDGPNSDMERLAYAFRLCVARNPEDAEKRRLDELLTQQITTVDGNADLKRTEAWTTVARVLLNLDETITRE
;
A
#
# COMPACT_ATOMS: atom_id res chain seq x y z
N MET A 1 -14.31 16.16 -14.85
CA MET A 1 -13.51 14.97 -14.53
C MET A 1 -13.41 13.94 -15.67
N PHE A 2 -14.50 13.50 -16.29
CA PHE A 2 -14.45 12.46 -17.34
C PHE A 2 -13.51 12.77 -18.52
N ALA A 3 -13.46 14.03 -18.97
CA ALA A 3 -12.57 14.48 -20.04
C ALA A 3 -11.06 14.24 -19.78
N PHE A 4 -10.62 14.14 -18.52
CA PHE A 4 -9.23 13.76 -18.21
C PHE A 4 -8.90 12.31 -18.64
N PHE A 5 -9.89 11.42 -18.55
CA PHE A 5 -9.69 9.98 -18.76
C PHE A 5 -10.06 9.52 -20.17
N ASN A 6 -10.86 10.31 -20.90
CA ASN A 6 -11.17 10.07 -22.30
C ASN A 6 -10.01 10.45 -23.27
N ASN A 7 -8.86 10.88 -22.74
CA ASN A 7 -7.69 11.27 -23.52
C ASN A 7 -6.58 10.21 -23.45
N THR A 8 -6.85 8.99 -23.92
CA THR A 8 -5.88 7.88 -23.90
C THR A 8 -5.73 7.21 -25.25
N VAL A 9 -4.51 6.76 -25.54
CA VAL A 9 -4.25 5.95 -26.75
C VAL A 9 -5.05 4.65 -26.65
N GLU A 10 -5.69 4.25 -27.75
CA GLU A 10 -6.31 2.93 -27.84
C GLU A 10 -5.25 1.90 -28.20
N ASP A 11 -4.87 1.11 -27.20
CA ASP A 11 -3.99 -0.04 -27.40
C ASP A 11 -4.84 -1.15 -28.03
N GLY A 12 -4.84 -1.21 -29.36
CA GLY A 12 -5.75 -2.01 -30.17
C GLY A 12 -6.03 -3.41 -29.59
N HIS A 13 -7.31 -3.66 -29.28
CA HIS A 13 -7.94 -4.93 -28.87
C HIS A 13 -7.01 -6.15 -28.70
N GLY A 14 -6.13 -6.11 -27.70
CA GLY A 14 -5.33 -7.26 -27.25
C GLY A 14 -4.25 -7.79 -28.21
N LYS A 15 -3.90 -7.08 -29.29
CA LYS A 15 -2.84 -7.53 -30.25
C LYS A 15 -1.52 -6.76 -30.16
N GLY A 16 -1.46 -5.68 -29.39
CA GLY A 16 -0.23 -4.90 -29.15
C GLY A 16 0.27 -5.00 -27.72
N THR A 17 1.58 -4.84 -27.51
CA THR A 17 2.14 -4.54 -26.18
C THR A 17 1.48 -3.26 -25.67
N PRO A 18 0.99 -3.22 -24.41
CA PRO A 18 0.39 -2.02 -23.85
C PRO A 18 1.31 -0.80 -24.03
N GLY A 19 0.76 0.32 -24.48
CA GLY A 19 1.48 1.57 -24.54
C GLY A 19 1.74 2.08 -23.13
N GLY A 20 3.01 2.40 -22.81
CA GLY A 20 3.36 3.03 -21.54
C GLY A 20 3.67 2.02 -20.43
N VAL A 21 4.94 1.63 -20.35
CA VAL A 21 5.49 0.90 -19.20
C VAL A 21 6.35 1.88 -18.41
N LEU A 22 5.96 2.13 -17.16
CA LEU A 22 6.81 2.86 -16.23
C LEU A 22 7.58 1.84 -15.39
N GLU A 23 8.90 1.87 -15.51
CA GLU A 23 9.78 1.21 -14.55
C GLU A 23 9.79 2.04 -13.28
N ILE A 24 9.29 1.46 -12.18
CA ILE A 24 9.41 2.06 -10.86
C ILE A 24 10.79 1.64 -10.33
N PRO A 25 11.72 2.60 -10.13
CA PRO A 25 12.98 2.29 -9.47
C PRO A 25 12.63 1.76 -8.08
N GLY A 26 12.90 0.49 -7.84
CA GLY A 26 12.72 -0.09 -6.52
C GLY A 26 13.95 0.22 -5.67
N GLU A 27 13.75 0.75 -4.47
CA GLU A 27 14.73 0.64 -3.39
C GLU A 27 14.67 -0.81 -2.86
N PHE A 28 15.18 -1.75 -3.66
CA PHE A 28 15.39 -3.10 -3.17
C PHE A 28 16.70 -3.10 -2.39
N GLU A 29 16.69 -3.67 -1.18
CA GLU A 29 17.94 -4.09 -0.58
C GLU A 29 18.61 -5.05 -1.57
N PRO A 30 19.85 -4.78 -2.02
CA PRO A 30 20.57 -5.70 -2.87
C PRO A 30 20.58 -7.04 -2.15
N ALA A 31 20.02 -8.08 -2.75
CA ALA A 31 20.08 -9.40 -2.15
C ALA A 31 21.57 -9.75 -1.92
N ASP A 32 21.95 -9.99 -0.67
CA ASP A 32 23.34 -10.22 -0.27
C ASP A 32 24.03 -11.17 -1.26
N ASN A 33 25.05 -10.66 -1.93
CA ASN A 33 25.93 -11.37 -2.88
C ASN A 33 25.33 -11.88 -4.21
N ILE A 34 24.05 -11.68 -4.53
CA ILE A 34 23.50 -12.16 -5.83
C ILE A 34 24.21 -11.51 -7.02
N GLN A 35 24.45 -10.20 -6.96
CA GLN A 35 25.14 -9.48 -8.05
C GLN A 35 26.56 -10.00 -8.24
N LYS A 36 27.27 -10.25 -7.14
CA LYS A 36 28.63 -10.80 -7.17
C LYS A 36 28.65 -12.22 -7.74
N GLU A 37 27.73 -13.10 -7.32
CA GLU A 37 27.59 -14.45 -7.86
C GLU A 37 27.22 -14.45 -9.35
N LEU A 38 26.36 -13.51 -9.78
CA LEU A 38 26.03 -13.30 -11.19
C LEU A 38 27.28 -12.90 -11.98
N ASP A 39 28.03 -11.89 -11.52
CA ASP A 39 29.23 -11.42 -12.19
C ASP A 39 30.31 -12.51 -12.28
N GLU A 40 30.50 -13.31 -11.22
CA GLU A 40 31.44 -14.44 -11.19
C GLU A 40 31.04 -15.53 -12.19
N LEU A 41 29.75 -15.91 -12.24
CA LEU A 41 29.26 -16.90 -13.21
C LEU A 41 29.27 -16.39 -14.64
N GLU A 42 28.99 -15.11 -14.87
CA GLU A 42 29.11 -14.48 -16.17
C GLU A 42 30.57 -14.49 -16.67
N GLN A 43 31.53 -14.17 -15.79
CA GLN A 43 32.95 -14.23 -16.11
C GLN A 43 33.43 -15.67 -16.34
N ASP A 44 32.94 -16.65 -15.57
CA ASP A 44 33.23 -18.07 -15.80
C ASP A 44 32.70 -18.55 -17.15
N LEU A 45 31.46 -18.17 -17.49
CA LEU A 45 30.86 -18.49 -18.78
C LEU A 45 31.61 -17.81 -19.92
N ASP A 46 31.99 -16.54 -19.79
CA ASP A 46 32.74 -15.81 -20.83
C ASP A 46 34.11 -16.45 -21.09
N ARG A 47 34.86 -16.80 -20.02
CA ARG A 47 36.12 -17.54 -20.12
C ARG A 47 35.93 -18.88 -20.84
N TYR A 48 34.88 -19.62 -20.49
CA TYR A 48 34.57 -20.89 -21.16
C TYR A 48 34.27 -20.68 -22.65
N LEU A 49 33.45 -19.70 -23.00
CA LEU A 49 33.11 -19.40 -24.40
C LEU A 49 34.34 -18.99 -25.22
N ASP A 50 35.26 -18.24 -24.61
CA ASP A 50 36.51 -17.85 -25.27
C ASP A 50 37.41 -19.08 -25.59
N THR A 51 37.37 -20.15 -24.77
CA THR A 51 38.08 -21.41 -25.10
C THR A 51 37.53 -22.11 -26.34
N GLN A 52 36.28 -21.82 -26.73
CA GLN A 52 35.58 -22.43 -27.86
C GLN A 52 35.61 -21.54 -29.11
N GLY A 53 36.31 -20.40 -29.06
CA GLY A 53 36.24 -19.34 -30.07
C GLY A 53 36.63 -19.78 -31.49
N SER A 54 37.60 -20.70 -31.63
CA SER A 54 38.04 -21.19 -32.95
C SER A 54 36.96 -22.03 -33.66
N ALA A 55 36.29 -22.92 -32.92
CA ALA A 55 35.20 -23.74 -33.46
C ALA A 55 33.95 -22.90 -33.77
N LEU A 56 33.66 -21.90 -32.93
CA LEU A 56 32.54 -20.97 -33.16
C LEU A 56 32.77 -20.11 -34.41
N GLN A 57 34.00 -19.61 -34.61
CA GLN A 57 34.34 -18.79 -35.77
C GLN A 57 34.24 -19.58 -37.08
N GLN A 58 34.58 -20.86 -37.09
CA GLN A 58 34.42 -21.74 -38.25
C GLN A 58 32.94 -21.97 -38.60
N TRP A 59 32.08 -22.11 -37.58
CA TRP A 59 30.64 -22.21 -37.77
C TRP A 59 30.01 -20.90 -38.28
N GLU A 60 30.45 -19.75 -37.77
CA GLU A 60 30.00 -18.44 -38.25
C GLU A 60 30.34 -18.22 -39.73
N GLN A 61 31.49 -18.73 -40.18
CA GLN A 61 31.89 -18.66 -41.60
C GLN A 61 31.10 -19.62 -42.48
N SER A 62 30.60 -20.74 -41.96
CA SER A 62 29.79 -21.70 -42.72
C SER A 62 28.31 -21.34 -42.83
N LEU A 63 27.86 -20.35 -42.05
CA LEU A 63 26.46 -19.87 -41.97
C LEU A 63 25.97 -19.04 -43.16
N ALA A 64 26.85 -18.68 -44.11
CA ALA A 64 26.58 -17.68 -45.16
C ALA A 64 25.29 -17.91 -45.99
N PRO A 65 24.85 -19.13 -46.33
CA PRO A 65 23.55 -19.33 -47.01
C PRO A 65 22.35 -19.54 -46.05
N ASP A 66 22.58 -19.93 -44.79
CA ASP A 66 21.52 -20.38 -43.86
C ASP A 66 21.23 -19.42 -42.69
N ALA A 67 21.98 -18.32 -42.55
CA ALA A 67 21.81 -17.33 -41.48
C ALA A 67 20.39 -16.72 -41.41
N ALA A 68 19.64 -16.72 -42.53
CA ALA A 68 18.26 -16.27 -42.58
C ALA A 68 17.28 -17.15 -41.76
N LYS A 69 17.61 -18.42 -41.54
CA LYS A 69 16.79 -19.39 -40.78
C LYS A 69 16.94 -19.26 -39.26
N LEU A 70 17.92 -18.50 -38.79
CA LEU A 70 18.16 -18.26 -37.37
C LEU A 70 17.13 -17.29 -36.77
N LYS A 71 16.92 -17.40 -35.45
CA LYS A 71 16.07 -16.48 -34.68
C LYS A 71 16.56 -15.03 -34.82
N PRO A 72 15.66 -14.02 -34.79
CA PRO A 72 16.04 -12.61 -34.96
C PRO A 72 17.12 -12.14 -33.98
N GLU A 73 17.05 -12.59 -32.73
CA GLU A 73 18.02 -12.23 -31.68
C GLU A 73 19.44 -12.72 -31.99
N VAL A 74 19.58 -13.92 -32.57
CA VAL A 74 20.87 -14.50 -32.97
C VAL A 74 21.44 -13.74 -34.17
N ARG A 75 20.57 -13.42 -35.14
CA ARG A 75 20.97 -12.64 -36.33
C ARG A 75 21.50 -11.27 -35.96
N ASN A 76 20.80 -10.56 -35.07
CA ASN A 76 21.24 -9.25 -34.58
C ASN A 76 22.57 -9.34 -33.81
N ALA A 77 22.80 -10.41 -33.06
CA ALA A 77 24.06 -10.64 -32.35
C ALA A 77 25.24 -10.95 -33.30
N LEU A 78 24.99 -11.68 -34.40
CA LEU A 78 26.00 -12.01 -35.42
C LEU A 78 26.45 -10.79 -36.25
N GLN A 79 25.65 -9.72 -36.33
CA GLN A 79 26.02 -8.46 -36.98
C GLN A 79 27.09 -7.68 -36.21
N VAL A 80 27.26 -7.95 -34.91
CA VAL A 80 28.32 -7.37 -34.08
C VAL A 80 29.58 -8.22 -34.20
N ALA A 81 30.74 -7.58 -34.40
CA ALA A 81 32.03 -8.27 -34.49
C ALA A 81 32.29 -9.11 -33.24
N ALA A 82 32.84 -10.32 -33.40
CA ALA A 82 32.98 -11.30 -32.31
C ALA A 82 33.66 -10.76 -31.05
N ARG A 83 34.63 -9.83 -31.20
CA ARG A 83 35.36 -9.18 -30.11
C ARG A 83 34.59 -8.06 -29.41
N GLU A 84 33.57 -7.51 -30.06
CA GLU A 84 32.73 -6.40 -29.57
C GLU A 84 31.38 -6.89 -29.03
N ARG A 85 31.11 -8.19 -29.11
CA ARG A 85 29.87 -8.78 -28.58
C ARG A 85 29.83 -8.70 -27.06
N THR A 86 28.72 -8.21 -26.53
CA THR A 86 28.39 -8.29 -25.11
C THR A 86 28.29 -9.75 -24.64
N ARG A 87 28.46 -10.00 -23.34
CA ARG A 87 28.33 -11.34 -22.73
C ARG A 87 27.00 -12.02 -23.10
N LYS A 88 25.91 -11.25 -23.10
CA LYS A 88 24.57 -11.73 -23.50
C LYS A 88 24.53 -12.14 -24.97
N GLN A 89 25.14 -11.37 -25.87
CA GLN A 89 25.23 -11.70 -27.29
C GLN A 89 26.09 -12.95 -27.53
N LYS A 90 27.26 -13.07 -26.89
CA LYS A 90 28.11 -14.28 -26.97
C LYS A 90 27.33 -15.53 -26.56
N ARG A 91 26.57 -15.46 -25.47
CA ARG A 91 25.72 -16.55 -24.96
C ARG A 91 24.61 -16.97 -25.94
N ILE A 92 23.92 -15.99 -26.54
CA ILE A 92 22.85 -16.23 -27.52
C ILE A 92 23.41 -16.90 -28.79
N VAL A 93 24.56 -16.43 -29.28
CA VAL A 93 25.23 -17.00 -30.46
C VAL A 93 25.72 -18.42 -30.19
N TYR A 94 26.37 -18.65 -29.05
CA TYR A 94 26.85 -19.99 -28.68
C TYR A 94 25.71 -21.00 -28.49
N ALA A 95 24.59 -20.57 -27.89
CA ALA A 95 23.40 -21.42 -27.76
C ALA A 95 22.83 -21.86 -29.12
N ALA A 96 22.98 -21.05 -30.17
CA ALA A 96 22.58 -21.40 -31.53
C ALA A 96 23.59 -22.32 -32.23
N PHE A 97 24.87 -22.23 -31.87
CA PHE A 97 25.94 -23.09 -32.37
C PHE A 97 25.88 -24.51 -31.79
N LYS A 98 25.85 -24.63 -30.46
CA LYS A 98 26.01 -25.91 -29.76
C LYS A 98 25.15 -25.99 -28.49
N ALA A 99 23.83 -26.03 -28.69
CA ALA A 99 22.85 -26.09 -27.60
C ALA A 99 23.01 -27.30 -26.66
N ASP A 100 23.51 -28.43 -27.19
CA ASP A 100 23.64 -29.69 -26.46
C ASP A 100 24.93 -29.83 -25.65
N ASP A 101 25.78 -28.79 -25.63
CA ASP A 101 27.01 -28.82 -24.84
C ASP A 101 26.71 -28.90 -23.32
N PRO A 102 27.13 -29.98 -22.62
CA PRO A 102 26.83 -30.16 -21.20
C PRO A 102 27.40 -29.07 -20.28
N GLU A 103 28.61 -28.57 -20.59
CA GLU A 103 29.32 -27.57 -19.78
C GLU A 103 28.68 -26.19 -19.92
N PHE A 104 28.25 -25.84 -21.14
CA PHE A 104 27.47 -24.63 -21.40
C PHE A 104 26.08 -24.72 -20.77
N LYS A 105 25.37 -25.84 -20.92
CA LYS A 105 24.02 -26.04 -20.39
C LYS A 105 24.00 -25.94 -18.87
N SER A 106 25.00 -26.51 -18.18
CA SER A 106 25.16 -26.42 -16.73
C SER A 106 25.36 -24.98 -16.26
N ARG A 107 26.31 -24.23 -16.84
CA ARG A 107 26.58 -22.84 -16.48
C ARG A 107 25.41 -21.91 -16.81
N ASN A 108 24.84 -22.05 -18.00
CA ASN A 108 23.70 -21.26 -18.44
C ASN A 108 22.46 -21.52 -17.58
N ALA A 109 22.23 -22.77 -17.13
CA ALA A 109 21.15 -23.08 -16.20
C ALA A 109 21.36 -22.46 -14.81
N LYS A 110 22.60 -22.46 -14.29
CA LYS A 110 22.94 -21.78 -13.03
C LYS A 110 22.73 -20.27 -13.14
N LEU A 111 23.21 -19.65 -14.22
CA LEU A 111 23.06 -18.23 -14.50
C LEU A 111 21.57 -17.86 -14.64
N ALA A 112 20.80 -18.59 -15.44
CA ALA A 112 19.36 -18.37 -15.58
C ALA A 112 18.58 -18.57 -14.27
N LYS A 113 19.05 -19.45 -13.38
CA LYS A 113 18.46 -19.63 -12.04
C LYS A 113 18.73 -18.42 -11.13
N LEU A 114 19.93 -17.83 -11.22
CA LEU A 114 20.30 -16.62 -10.48
C LEU A 114 19.64 -15.36 -11.03
N GLU A 115 19.60 -15.18 -12.35
CA GLU A 115 18.87 -14.08 -13.02
C GLU A 115 17.37 -14.08 -12.65
N ARG A 116 16.78 -15.25 -12.36
CA ARG A 116 15.39 -15.36 -11.86
C ARG A 116 15.23 -14.93 -10.40
N ARG A 117 16.31 -14.92 -9.61
CA ARG A 117 16.31 -14.47 -8.21
C ARG A 117 16.59 -12.97 -8.09
N GLU A 118 17.13 -12.35 -9.15
CA GLU A 118 17.36 -10.91 -9.19
C GLU A 118 16.02 -10.15 -9.09
N PRO A 119 15.92 -9.14 -8.21
CA PRO A 119 14.72 -8.32 -8.12
C PRO A 119 14.53 -7.55 -9.43
N ARG A 120 13.46 -7.86 -10.16
CA ARG A 120 13.10 -7.09 -11.35
C ARG A 120 12.53 -5.74 -10.92
N PRO A 121 12.83 -4.63 -11.64
CA PRO A 121 12.14 -3.38 -11.42
C PRO A 121 10.63 -3.63 -11.54
N VAL A 122 9.88 -3.08 -10.60
CA VAL A 122 8.42 -3.20 -10.64
C VAL A 122 7.97 -2.34 -11.79
N THR A 123 7.46 -2.98 -12.84
CA THR A 123 6.83 -2.28 -13.94
C THR A 123 5.37 -2.07 -13.63
N THR A 124 4.87 -0.89 -13.94
CA THR A 124 3.43 -0.64 -13.93
C THR A 124 3.00 -0.09 -15.28
N LEU A 125 1.82 -0.50 -15.72
CA LEU A 125 1.20 0.07 -16.90
C LEU A 125 0.72 1.47 -16.56
N VAL A 126 1.11 2.44 -17.38
CA VAL A 126 0.67 3.82 -17.25
C VAL A 126 -0.07 4.21 -18.50
N MET A 127 -1.18 4.91 -18.33
CA MET A 127 -1.92 5.41 -19.48
C MET A 127 -1.13 6.57 -20.11
N ILE A 128 -0.92 6.51 -21.43
CA ILE A 128 -0.32 7.60 -22.20
C ILE A 128 -1.41 8.59 -22.63
N GLU A 129 -1.14 9.88 -22.51
CA GLU A 129 -2.04 10.94 -23.01
C GLU A 129 -1.86 11.13 -24.52
N GLN A 130 -2.96 11.35 -25.26
CA GLN A 130 -2.85 11.67 -26.68
C GLN A 130 -2.30 13.09 -26.87
N LYS A 131 -1.59 13.31 -27.98
CA LYS A 131 -1.10 14.64 -28.38
C LYS A 131 -2.25 15.63 -28.63
N GLU A 132 -3.35 15.13 -29.18
CA GLU A 132 -4.58 15.88 -29.42
C GLU A 132 -5.72 15.24 -28.61
N PRO A 133 -6.27 15.92 -27.58
CA PRO A 133 -7.32 15.36 -26.75
C PRO A 133 -8.63 15.10 -27.52
N ARG A 134 -9.26 13.96 -27.25
CA ARG A 134 -10.59 13.63 -27.80
C ARG A 134 -11.65 14.62 -27.33
N GLU A 135 -12.55 14.99 -28.23
CA GLU A 135 -13.73 15.76 -27.87
C GLU A 135 -14.67 14.91 -27.01
N THR A 136 -15.19 15.51 -25.95
CA THR A 136 -16.03 14.83 -24.95
C THR A 136 -17.29 15.64 -24.75
N HIS A 137 -18.45 14.98 -24.71
CA HIS A 137 -19.76 15.62 -24.60
C HIS A 137 -20.61 14.95 -23.51
N VAL A 138 -21.53 15.70 -22.90
CA VAL A 138 -22.58 15.13 -22.06
C VAL A 138 -23.59 14.42 -22.96
N LEU A 139 -23.90 13.16 -22.68
CA LEU A 139 -24.90 12.43 -23.45
C LEU A 139 -26.31 12.76 -22.97
N ILE A 140 -27.19 13.18 -23.88
CA ILE A 140 -28.57 13.52 -23.53
C ILE A 140 -29.29 12.23 -23.13
N LYS A 141 -29.65 12.09 -21.85
CA LYS A 141 -30.26 10.88 -21.27
C LYS A 141 -29.40 9.61 -21.45
N GLY A 142 -28.08 9.76 -21.59
CA GLY A 142 -27.17 8.63 -21.79
C GLY A 142 -27.14 8.06 -23.21
N ASP A 143 -27.84 8.68 -24.17
CA ASP A 143 -27.82 8.27 -25.57
C ASP A 143 -26.54 8.75 -26.27
N PHE A 144 -25.69 7.81 -26.67
CA PHE A 144 -24.40 8.08 -27.33
C PHE A 144 -24.55 8.72 -28.72
N THR A 145 -25.71 8.60 -29.35
CA THR A 145 -25.98 9.22 -30.67
C THR A 145 -26.40 10.68 -30.55
N ARG A 146 -26.68 11.15 -29.32
CA ARG A 146 -27.18 12.50 -29.04
C ARG A 146 -26.21 13.23 -28.11
N PRO A 147 -25.06 13.69 -28.64
CA PRO A 147 -24.16 14.52 -27.88
C PRO A 147 -24.84 15.84 -27.53
N GLY A 148 -24.78 16.18 -26.25
CA GLY A 148 -25.17 17.49 -25.71
C GLY A 148 -23.95 18.40 -25.60
N GLU A 149 -23.87 19.16 -24.51
CA GLU A 149 -22.81 20.14 -24.30
C GLU A 149 -21.42 19.51 -24.23
N ARG A 150 -20.43 20.18 -24.84
CA ARG A 150 -19.02 19.78 -24.77
C ARG A 150 -18.49 19.99 -23.36
N VAL A 151 -17.72 19.03 -22.87
CA VAL A 151 -17.05 19.10 -21.57
C VAL A 151 -15.54 19.13 -21.72
N THR A 152 -14.89 20.00 -20.95
CA THR A 152 -13.43 20.13 -20.89
C THR A 152 -12.88 19.50 -19.60
N PRO A 153 -11.58 19.19 -19.55
CA PRO A 153 -10.92 18.78 -18.32
C PRO A 153 -11.09 19.85 -17.24
N GLY A 154 -11.60 19.43 -16.07
CA GLY A 154 -11.94 20.32 -14.97
C GLY A 154 -12.47 19.56 -13.74
N VAL A 155 -12.49 20.27 -12.62
CA VAL A 155 -12.95 19.80 -11.30
C VAL A 155 -14.36 20.37 -10.99
N PRO A 156 -15.13 19.75 -10.07
CA PRO A 156 -16.43 20.30 -9.67
C PRO A 156 -16.33 21.75 -9.21
N ALA A 157 -17.23 22.62 -9.68
CA ALA A 157 -17.21 24.05 -9.38
C ALA A 157 -17.46 24.40 -7.89
N SER A 158 -17.97 23.45 -7.11
CA SER A 158 -18.11 23.59 -5.65
C SER A 158 -16.81 23.42 -4.87
N LEU A 159 -15.72 23.03 -5.56
CA LEU A 159 -14.38 22.86 -5.00
C LEU A 159 -13.44 23.91 -5.61
N GLU A 160 -12.29 24.09 -4.98
CA GLU A 160 -11.25 24.99 -5.48
C GLU A 160 -10.84 24.63 -6.91
N PRO A 161 -10.71 25.62 -7.83
CA PRO A 161 -10.33 25.36 -9.20
C PRO A 161 -8.89 24.85 -9.31
N LEU A 162 -8.56 24.27 -10.47
CA LEU A 162 -7.19 23.90 -10.81
C LEU A 162 -6.36 25.19 -10.97
N VAL A 163 -5.39 25.40 -10.07
CA VAL A 163 -4.54 26.61 -10.10
C VAL A 163 -3.54 26.51 -11.27
N ALA A 164 -3.53 27.51 -12.15
CA ALA A 164 -2.67 27.56 -13.35
C ALA A 164 -1.16 27.66 -13.06
N ALA A 165 -0.76 27.87 -11.81
CA ALA A 165 0.62 28.15 -11.40
C ALA A 165 1.62 27.02 -11.70
N ASP A 166 1.14 25.80 -11.94
CA ASP A 166 1.99 24.63 -12.27
C ASP A 166 2.04 24.34 -13.79
N MET A 167 1.34 25.14 -14.61
CA MET A 167 1.20 24.92 -16.05
C MET A 167 2.36 25.51 -16.87
N SER A 168 3.18 26.39 -16.29
CA SER A 168 4.32 27.05 -16.97
C SER A 168 5.62 26.24 -16.95
N ARG A 169 5.70 25.14 -16.18
CA ARG A 169 6.91 24.29 -16.04
C ARG A 169 6.90 23.03 -16.93
N ARG A 170 6.08 23.02 -17.99
CA ARG A 170 5.78 21.80 -18.78
C ARG A 170 6.88 21.37 -19.76
N ASP A 171 7.76 22.27 -20.18
CA ASP A 171 8.67 22.02 -21.33
C ASP A 171 10.17 21.88 -21.00
N GLU A 172 10.59 21.83 -19.73
CA GLU A 172 12.01 21.61 -19.41
C GLU A 172 12.36 20.11 -19.33
N PRO A 173 13.30 19.61 -20.16
CA PRO A 173 13.80 18.25 -20.03
C PRO A 173 14.46 18.08 -18.65
N ARG A 174 14.23 16.91 -18.01
CA ARG A 174 14.80 16.58 -16.68
C ARG A 174 16.32 16.78 -16.58
N SER A 175 17.05 16.73 -17.69
CA SER A 175 18.50 16.98 -17.76
C SER A 175 18.90 18.45 -17.61
N SER A 176 17.96 19.38 -17.74
CA SER A 176 18.17 20.83 -17.60
C SER A 176 17.75 21.39 -16.25
N ARG A 177 17.09 20.59 -15.40
CA ARG A 177 17.02 20.88 -13.96
C ARG A 177 18.44 20.78 -13.43
N ARG A 178 19.15 21.91 -13.36
CA ARG A 178 20.30 22.04 -12.48
C ARG A 178 19.85 21.48 -11.14
N GLU A 179 20.59 20.52 -10.61
CA GLU A 179 20.65 20.34 -9.17
C GLU A 179 20.88 21.75 -8.62
N GLU A 180 19.90 22.29 -7.91
CA GLU A 180 20.07 23.54 -7.17
C GLU A 180 21.11 23.24 -6.10
N THR A 181 22.38 23.33 -6.48
CA THR A 181 23.49 23.36 -5.55
C THR A 181 23.30 24.62 -4.72
N HIS A 182 23.07 24.40 -3.42
CA HIS A 182 23.02 25.39 -2.36
C HIS A 182 24.03 26.54 -2.56
N SER A 183 23.67 27.66 -3.20
CA SER A 183 24.47 28.90 -3.12
C SER A 183 23.90 30.19 -3.75
N GLU A 184 22.61 30.32 -4.09
CA GLU A 184 22.08 31.62 -4.56
C GLU A 184 20.92 32.15 -3.71
N ILE A 185 21.29 33.04 -2.78
CA ILE A 185 20.39 33.86 -1.98
C ILE A 185 19.67 34.85 -2.92
N ARG A 186 18.40 34.60 -3.25
CA ARG A 186 17.53 35.62 -3.87
C ARG A 186 16.97 36.57 -2.81
N ASN A 187 17.00 37.86 -3.14
CA ASN A 187 16.77 39.00 -2.25
C ASN A 187 15.31 39.09 -1.74
N PRO A 188 15.03 39.28 -0.42
CA PRO A 188 13.70 39.09 0.19
C PRO A 188 12.60 40.11 -0.14
N LYS A 189 12.86 41.13 -0.97
CA LYS A 189 11.93 42.26 -1.14
C LYS A 189 10.79 42.01 -2.14
N SER A 190 10.87 40.99 -3.00
CA SER A 190 9.82 40.72 -3.99
C SER A 190 8.67 39.86 -3.48
N GLU A 191 8.86 39.07 -2.41
CA GLU A 191 7.83 38.18 -1.87
C GLU A 191 6.85 38.89 -0.91
N ILE A 192 7.28 39.99 -0.27
CA ILE A 192 6.45 40.76 0.66
C ILE A 192 5.25 41.44 -0.07
N ARG A 193 5.37 41.70 -1.38
CA ARG A 193 4.28 42.30 -2.17
C ARG A 193 3.15 41.32 -2.51
N ASN A 194 3.41 40.02 -2.54
CA ASN A 194 2.42 38.99 -2.90
C ASN A 194 1.65 38.45 -1.67
N SER A 195 2.22 38.55 -0.46
CA SER A 195 1.54 38.14 0.76
C SER A 195 0.46 39.14 1.20
N GLU A 196 0.67 40.45 0.96
CA GLU A 196 -0.36 41.47 1.24
C GLU A 196 -1.58 41.39 0.32
N SER A 197 -1.45 40.88 -0.91
CA SER A 197 -2.60 40.69 -1.80
C SER A 197 -3.46 39.48 -1.42
N LEU A 198 -2.84 38.44 -0.84
CA LEU A 198 -3.55 37.23 -0.38
C LEU A 198 -4.36 37.48 0.91
N LEU A 199 -3.87 38.34 1.81
CA LEU A 199 -4.59 38.69 3.04
C LEU A 199 -5.80 39.60 2.79
N ARG A 200 -5.80 40.42 1.73
CA ARG A 200 -6.97 41.25 1.35
C ARG A 200 -8.12 40.44 0.77
N SER A 201 -7.84 39.32 0.09
CA SER A 201 -8.87 38.44 -0.48
C SER A 201 -9.62 37.64 0.59
N ALA A 202 -8.97 37.31 1.71
CA ALA A 202 -9.59 36.58 2.83
C ALA A 202 -10.60 37.43 3.64
N ALA A 203 -10.50 38.76 3.60
CA ALA A 203 -11.36 39.66 4.38
C ALA A 203 -12.72 39.97 3.73
N THR A 204 -12.98 39.51 2.49
CA THR A 204 -14.23 39.84 1.76
C THR A 204 -15.32 38.76 1.87
N VAL A 205 -15.06 37.65 2.58
CA VAL A 205 -16.02 36.52 2.65
C VAL A 205 -17.00 36.61 3.85
N GLN A 206 -16.80 37.55 4.78
CA GLN A 206 -17.78 37.83 5.83
C GLN A 206 -18.68 39.00 5.43
N GLY A 207 -19.77 38.68 4.73
CA GLY A 207 -20.94 39.57 4.66
C GLY A 207 -21.57 39.63 3.28
N LEU A 208 -22.50 38.71 2.99
CA LEU A 208 -23.64 38.97 2.13
C LEU A 208 -24.82 38.14 2.62
N ASN A 209 -25.72 38.82 3.32
CA ASN A 209 -26.99 38.34 3.83
C ASN A 209 -27.96 37.98 2.70
N ALA A 210 -28.84 37.04 3.04
CA ALA A 210 -30.04 36.66 2.30
C ALA A 210 -30.84 37.85 1.75
N ARG A 211 -31.30 37.74 0.49
CA ARG A 211 -32.66 38.09 0.01
C ARG A 211 -32.79 37.87 -1.50
N ASN A 212 -33.98 37.38 -1.89
CA ASN A 212 -34.60 37.36 -3.22
C ASN A 212 -34.27 36.18 -4.15
N PHE A 213 -34.84 35.00 -3.83
CA PHE A 213 -35.34 34.08 -4.85
C PHE A 213 -36.81 34.41 -5.13
N SER A 214 -37.09 35.07 -6.26
CA SER A 214 -38.42 35.04 -6.88
C SER A 214 -38.27 34.51 -8.29
N GLY A 215 -38.96 33.41 -8.59
CA GLY A 215 -38.89 32.76 -9.88
C GLY A 215 -39.36 33.63 -11.04
N LYS A 216 -38.86 33.29 -12.22
CA LYS A 216 -39.62 33.39 -13.47
C LYS A 216 -39.08 32.39 -14.48
N SER A 217 -40.03 31.59 -14.96
CA SER A 217 -40.03 30.70 -16.10
C SER A 217 -39.37 31.30 -17.36
N LEU A 218 -38.69 30.41 -18.08
CA LEU A 218 -38.21 30.61 -19.46
C LEU A 218 -39.35 31.06 -20.40
N PRO A 219 -39.02 31.89 -21.40
CA PRO A 219 -39.46 31.60 -22.75
C PRO A 219 -38.29 31.64 -23.74
N GLY A 220 -38.39 30.77 -24.75
CA GLY A 220 -37.43 30.70 -25.86
C GLY A 220 -37.41 31.95 -26.72
N GLY A 221 -36.33 32.11 -27.47
CA GLY A 221 -36.16 33.15 -28.47
C GLY A 221 -34.73 33.16 -28.99
N GLU A 222 -34.58 32.89 -30.28
CA GLU A 222 -33.35 32.92 -31.06
C GLU A 222 -32.60 34.26 -30.90
N GLY A 223 -31.27 34.22 -30.81
CA GLY A 223 -30.45 35.41 -30.63
C GLY A 223 -28.97 35.18 -30.92
N ARG A 224 -28.64 35.32 -32.20
CA ARG A 224 -27.34 35.68 -32.83
C ARG A 224 -26.07 35.70 -31.96
N SER A 225 -25.09 34.93 -32.44
CA SER A 225 -23.67 34.98 -32.09
C SER A 225 -23.11 36.42 -32.09
N GLN A 226 -22.62 36.88 -30.94
CA GLN A 226 -21.58 37.91 -30.89
C GLN A 226 -20.33 37.29 -30.28
N GLY A 227 -19.23 37.42 -31.01
CA GLY A 227 -17.98 36.72 -30.75
C GLY A 227 -17.35 37.12 -29.43
N GLU A 228 -17.03 36.11 -28.62
CA GLU A 228 -16.10 36.25 -27.51
C GLU A 228 -14.69 36.57 -28.06
N PRO A 229 -13.93 37.46 -27.40
CA PRO A 229 -12.58 37.78 -27.81
C PRO A 229 -11.71 36.53 -27.67
N THR A 230 -11.22 36.04 -28.82
CA THR A 230 -10.31 34.90 -28.90
C THR A 230 -8.99 35.30 -28.24
N LEU A 231 -8.78 34.82 -27.01
CA LEU A 231 -7.46 34.83 -26.38
C LEU A 231 -6.51 33.99 -27.24
N LYS A 232 -5.64 34.67 -28.00
CA LYS A 232 -4.61 34.09 -28.85
C LYS A 232 -3.43 33.56 -28.02
N HIS A 233 -3.64 32.55 -27.20
CA HIS A 233 -2.62 31.59 -26.76
C HIS A 233 -3.37 30.33 -26.31
N PRO A 234 -3.10 29.12 -26.85
CA PRO A 234 -3.76 27.93 -26.32
C PRO A 234 -3.21 27.69 -24.91
N VAL A 235 -4.00 28.07 -23.90
CA VAL A 235 -3.78 27.57 -22.54
C VAL A 235 -3.88 26.07 -22.65
N ALA A 236 -2.74 25.37 -22.52
CA ALA A 236 -2.70 23.92 -22.61
C ALA A 236 -3.73 23.36 -21.61
N LEU A 237 -4.69 22.57 -22.10
CA LEU A 237 -5.75 22.03 -21.24
C LEU A 237 -5.14 21.27 -20.05
N PRO A 238 -5.81 21.28 -18.88
CA PRO A 238 -5.37 20.47 -17.75
C PRO A 238 -5.35 18.99 -18.10
N ASN A 239 -4.37 18.28 -17.57
CA ASN A 239 -4.14 16.87 -17.83
C ASN A 239 -4.22 16.03 -16.55
N ARG A 240 -4.02 14.71 -16.64
CA ARG A 240 -4.20 13.82 -15.48
C ARG A 240 -3.19 14.06 -14.37
N LEU A 241 -1.99 14.54 -14.71
CA LEU A 241 -0.99 14.90 -13.71
C LEU A 241 -1.44 16.15 -12.94
N ASP A 242 -2.03 17.14 -13.60
CA ASP A 242 -2.60 18.31 -12.92
C ASP A 242 -3.72 17.89 -11.97
N LEU A 243 -4.62 17.00 -12.43
CA LEU A 243 -5.68 16.45 -11.57
C LEU A 243 -5.08 15.72 -10.37
N ALA A 244 -4.07 14.87 -10.56
CA ALA A 244 -3.41 14.14 -9.49
C ALA A 244 -2.76 15.07 -8.46
N ARG A 245 -2.08 16.13 -8.92
CA ARG A 245 -1.48 17.16 -8.05
C ARG A 245 -2.56 17.93 -7.27
N TRP A 246 -3.68 18.25 -7.92
CA TRP A 246 -4.80 18.94 -7.29
C TRP A 246 -5.52 18.10 -6.22
N ILE A 247 -5.64 16.78 -6.42
CA ILE A 247 -6.23 15.88 -5.41
C ILE A 247 -5.46 15.98 -4.10
N VAL A 248 -4.13 16.05 -4.14
CA VAL A 248 -3.27 16.10 -2.94
C VAL A 248 -2.81 17.51 -2.57
N ALA A 249 -3.34 18.54 -3.24
CA ALA A 249 -2.96 19.92 -2.98
C ALA A 249 -3.42 20.33 -1.58
N THR A 250 -2.61 21.14 -0.89
CA THR A 250 -2.87 21.56 0.49
C THR A 250 -4.12 22.45 0.62
N ASN A 251 -4.50 23.12 -0.47
CA ASN A 251 -5.73 23.89 -0.57
C ASN A 251 -6.96 23.04 -0.92
N ASN A 252 -6.82 21.72 -1.11
CA ASN A 252 -7.94 20.82 -1.28
C ASN A 252 -8.35 20.22 0.08
N PRO A 253 -9.43 20.72 0.71
CA PRO A 253 -9.80 20.29 2.06
C PRO A 253 -10.38 18.86 2.11
N LEU A 254 -10.87 18.34 0.98
CA LEU A 254 -11.63 17.10 0.95
C LEU A 254 -10.73 15.88 1.17
N THR A 255 -9.58 15.83 0.49
CA THR A 255 -8.67 14.68 0.57
C THR A 255 -8.18 14.44 1.99
N ALA A 256 -7.80 15.51 2.69
CA ALA A 256 -7.33 15.42 4.07
C ALA A 256 -8.45 14.91 5.01
N ARG A 257 -9.64 15.50 4.91
CA ARG A 257 -10.82 15.09 5.70
C ARG A 257 -11.18 13.61 5.48
N VAL A 258 -11.20 13.16 4.23
CA VAL A 258 -11.53 11.76 3.88
C VAL A 258 -10.50 10.79 4.47
N ILE A 259 -9.19 11.07 4.31
CA ILE A 259 -8.14 10.21 4.86
C ILE A 259 -8.17 10.19 6.39
N VAL A 260 -8.31 11.34 7.03
CA VAL A 260 -8.44 11.44 8.49
C VAL A 260 -9.63 10.62 8.99
N ASN A 261 -10.78 10.76 8.34
CA ASN A 261 -11.98 10.01 8.73
C ASN A 261 -11.80 8.50 8.59
N ARG A 262 -11.13 8.03 7.53
CA ARG A 262 -10.81 6.61 7.33
C ARG A 262 -9.86 6.10 8.41
N VAL A 263 -8.80 6.84 8.73
CA VAL A 263 -7.87 6.48 9.81
C VAL A 263 -8.58 6.47 11.16
N TRP A 264 -9.42 7.47 11.42
CA TRP A 264 -10.25 7.54 12.62
C TRP A 264 -11.18 6.32 12.73
N GLN A 265 -11.86 5.96 11.65
CA GLN A 265 -12.74 4.78 11.60
C GLN A 265 -12.00 3.47 11.90
N GLN A 266 -10.74 3.32 11.48
CA GLN A 266 -9.94 2.16 11.86
C GLN A 266 -9.72 2.09 13.37
N TYR A 267 -9.55 3.24 14.02
CA TYR A 267 -9.33 3.31 15.46
C TYR A 267 -10.60 3.34 16.30
N PHE A 268 -11.75 3.80 15.80
CA PHE A 268 -12.97 3.91 16.61
C PHE A 268 -14.12 3.05 16.10
N GLY A 269 -13.93 2.34 14.99
CA GLY A 269 -14.93 1.49 14.33
C GLY A 269 -15.94 2.25 13.48
N ARG A 270 -16.07 3.55 13.73
CA ARG A 270 -16.95 4.49 13.05
C ARG A 270 -16.18 5.77 12.74
N GLY A 271 -16.32 6.28 11.52
CA GLY A 271 -15.79 7.61 11.17
C GLY A 271 -16.51 8.74 11.90
N ILE A 272 -15.86 9.90 12.00
CA ILE A 272 -16.51 11.16 12.42
C ILE A 272 -17.65 11.48 11.44
N VAL A 273 -17.42 11.28 10.15
CA VAL A 273 -18.44 11.14 9.12
C VAL A 273 -18.73 9.65 8.95
N GLU A 274 -19.96 9.24 9.22
CA GLU A 274 -20.36 7.83 9.17
C GLU A 274 -20.37 7.27 7.74
N THR A 275 -20.75 8.10 6.77
CA THR A 275 -20.74 7.77 5.34
C THR A 275 -19.36 8.01 4.74
N GLU A 276 -18.44 7.06 4.95
CA GLU A 276 -17.03 7.23 4.56
C GLU A 276 -16.78 7.54 3.06
N ASN A 277 -17.73 7.18 2.18
CA ASN A 277 -17.64 7.36 0.73
C ASN A 277 -18.44 8.55 0.23
N ASP A 278 -19.21 9.18 1.10
CA ASP A 278 -20.05 10.32 0.76
C ASP A 278 -19.86 11.43 1.80
N PHE A 279 -18.98 12.36 1.44
CA PHE A 279 -18.75 13.62 2.12
C PHE A 279 -19.56 14.77 1.49
N GLY A 280 -20.43 14.45 0.53
CA GLY A 280 -21.27 15.40 -0.17
C GLY A 280 -22.59 15.63 0.56
N ALA A 281 -23.51 16.32 -0.13
CA ALA A 281 -24.82 16.69 0.42
C ALA A 281 -25.76 15.51 0.72
N GLN A 282 -25.44 14.31 0.22
CA GLN A 282 -26.21 13.08 0.48
C GLN A 282 -25.62 12.26 1.64
N GLY A 283 -24.44 12.63 2.13
CA GLY A 283 -23.79 12.00 3.29
C GLY A 283 -24.34 12.46 4.63
N ILE A 284 -24.01 11.72 5.68
CA ILE A 284 -24.33 12.10 7.07
C ILE A 284 -23.31 13.16 7.52
N PRO A 285 -23.74 14.29 8.11
CA PRO A 285 -22.81 15.31 8.59
C PRO A 285 -21.87 14.76 9.68
N PRO A 286 -20.65 15.34 9.82
CA PRO A 286 -19.71 14.93 10.85
C PRO A 286 -20.29 15.12 12.24
N THR A 287 -20.09 14.14 13.13
CA THR A 287 -20.49 14.27 14.54
C THR A 287 -19.68 15.35 15.27
N HIS A 288 -18.41 15.50 14.90
CA HIS A 288 -17.48 16.47 15.48
C HIS A 288 -16.77 17.24 14.34
N PRO A 289 -17.42 18.24 13.71
CA PRO A 289 -16.87 18.95 12.55
C PRO A 289 -15.54 19.65 12.86
N GLU A 290 -15.45 20.32 14.00
CA GLU A 290 -14.23 21.05 14.41
C GLU A 290 -13.04 20.10 14.62
N LEU A 291 -13.28 18.93 15.22
CA LEU A 291 -12.25 17.90 15.40
C LEU A 291 -11.76 17.36 14.06
N LEU A 292 -12.68 17.07 13.13
CA LEU A 292 -12.32 16.60 11.79
C LEU A 292 -11.47 17.62 11.05
N ASP A 293 -11.85 18.90 11.11
CA ASP A 293 -11.14 19.98 10.46
C ASP A 293 -9.76 20.19 11.07
N TRP A 294 -9.68 20.21 12.40
CA TRP A 294 -8.41 20.32 13.10
C TRP A 294 -7.46 19.17 12.76
N LEU A 295 -7.95 17.92 12.78
CA LEU A 295 -7.15 16.75 12.40
C LEU A 295 -6.73 16.78 10.93
N ALA A 296 -7.57 17.27 10.02
CA ALA A 296 -7.25 17.43 8.61
C ALA A 296 -6.15 18.47 8.40
N CYS A 297 -6.25 19.63 9.08
CA CYS A 297 -5.19 20.63 9.10
C CYS A 297 -3.91 20.05 9.67
N GLU A 298 -3.96 19.37 10.82
CA GLU A 298 -2.79 18.71 11.40
C GLU A 298 -2.17 17.72 10.43
N PHE A 299 -2.97 16.88 9.77
CA PHE A 299 -2.45 15.90 8.81
C PHE A 299 -1.65 16.55 7.67
N VAL A 300 -2.10 17.70 7.16
CA VAL A 300 -1.48 18.44 6.04
C VAL A 300 -0.36 19.40 6.50
N SER A 301 -0.51 20.08 7.62
CA SER A 301 0.45 21.11 8.06
C SER A 301 0.42 21.19 9.58
N PRO A 302 1.35 20.50 10.27
CA PRO A 302 1.40 20.49 11.74
C PRO A 302 1.50 21.91 12.30
N VAL A 303 0.81 22.20 13.39
CA VAL A 303 1.07 23.42 14.16
C VAL A 303 2.50 23.46 14.73
N GLU A 304 3.13 22.31 15.01
CA GLU A 304 4.57 22.25 15.38
C GLU A 304 5.51 22.76 14.27
N SER A 305 5.09 22.75 12.99
CA SER A 305 5.88 23.37 11.91
C SER A 305 5.90 24.90 11.99
N LEU A 306 5.02 25.50 12.81
CA LEU A 306 4.97 26.94 13.09
C LEU A 306 5.71 27.29 14.40
N ASN A 307 5.94 26.32 15.30
CA ASN A 307 6.53 26.53 16.61
C ASN A 307 7.78 25.66 16.86
N ARG A 308 8.94 26.25 16.49
CA ARG A 308 10.28 26.10 17.11
C ARG A 308 11.22 24.98 16.57
N SER A 309 12.34 25.41 15.98
CA SER A 309 13.66 25.19 16.60
C SER A 309 14.58 26.41 16.33
N THR A 310 14.80 27.23 17.35
CA THR A 310 16.02 28.02 17.47
C THR A 310 17.01 27.14 18.21
N VAL A 311 18.04 26.65 17.52
CA VAL A 311 19.18 26.02 18.17
C VAL A 311 20.14 27.16 18.51
N GLU A 312 20.35 27.40 19.80
CA GLU A 312 21.44 28.28 20.24
C GLU A 312 22.75 27.51 20.08
N THR A 313 23.62 28.01 19.21
CA THR A 313 25.02 27.59 19.17
C THR A 313 25.87 28.73 19.72
N ALA A 314 27.09 28.41 20.18
CA ALA A 314 27.99 29.37 20.81
C ALA A 314 28.36 30.60 19.93
N ALA A 315 27.99 30.61 18.65
CA ALA A 315 28.22 31.71 17.70
C ALA A 315 26.95 32.48 17.28
N GLY A 316 25.79 32.22 17.90
CA GLY A 316 24.52 32.90 17.62
C GLY A 316 23.39 31.96 17.17
N SER A 317 22.14 32.42 17.31
CA SER A 317 20.95 31.65 16.95
C SER A 317 20.85 31.44 15.44
N THR A 318 20.96 30.20 14.98
CA THR A 318 20.66 29.85 13.59
C THR A 318 19.30 29.16 13.54
N ILE A 319 18.37 29.73 12.77
CA ILE A 319 17.06 29.12 12.49
C ILE A 319 17.29 27.97 11.51
N GLN A 320 17.22 26.73 11.99
CA GLN A 320 17.19 25.58 11.09
C GLN A 320 15.75 25.43 10.59
N ARG A 321 15.43 26.10 9.46
CA ARG A 321 14.16 25.88 8.77
C ARG A 321 14.19 24.46 8.20
N PHE A 322 13.44 23.54 8.81
CA PHE A 322 13.06 22.33 8.10
C PHE A 322 12.30 22.76 6.84
N HIS A 323 12.78 22.33 5.67
CA HIS A 323 12.12 22.60 4.39
C HIS A 323 10.63 22.28 4.51
N ALA A 324 9.76 23.22 4.16
CA ALA A 324 8.29 23.11 4.16
C ALA A 324 7.76 22.08 3.13
N SER A 325 8.59 21.13 2.67
CA SER A 325 8.31 20.23 1.55
C SER A 325 7.67 18.91 1.96
N THR A 326 7.38 18.65 3.24
CA THR A 326 6.75 17.39 3.64
C THR A 326 5.48 17.63 4.46
N SER A 327 4.45 18.11 3.74
CA SER A 327 3.14 18.54 4.22
C SER A 327 2.10 17.40 4.33
N TRP A 328 2.50 16.14 4.49
CA TRP A 328 1.54 15.04 4.76
C TRP A 328 2.25 13.97 5.59
N SER A 329 1.66 13.52 6.71
CA SER A 329 2.29 12.46 7.53
C SER A 329 1.28 11.56 8.21
N LEU A 330 1.09 10.36 7.65
CA LEU A 330 0.25 9.33 8.27
C LEU A 330 0.78 8.93 9.65
N LYS A 331 2.10 8.73 9.78
CA LYS A 331 2.73 8.34 11.04
C LYS A 331 2.41 9.32 12.18
N ARG A 332 2.42 10.62 11.89
CA ARG A 332 2.08 11.66 12.87
C ARG A 332 0.59 11.64 13.21
N LEU A 333 -0.29 11.53 12.21
CA LEU A 333 -1.73 11.40 12.43
C LEU A 333 -2.06 10.18 13.32
N HIS A 334 -1.46 9.02 13.03
CA HIS A 334 -1.60 7.83 13.86
C HIS A 334 -1.15 8.10 15.30
N ARG A 335 0.05 8.67 15.49
CA ARG A 335 0.57 9.02 16.82
C ARG A 335 -0.37 9.96 17.58
N LEU A 336 -0.90 10.98 16.91
CA LEU A 336 -1.80 11.96 17.50
C LEU A 336 -3.08 11.30 18.00
N ILE A 337 -3.69 10.44 17.19
CA ILE A 337 -4.90 9.70 17.57
C ILE A 337 -4.62 8.76 18.74
N VAL A 338 -3.60 7.89 18.64
CA VAL A 338 -3.37 6.85 19.66
C VAL A 338 -2.86 7.39 21.01
N THR A 339 -2.32 8.62 21.03
CA THR A 339 -1.91 9.29 22.28
C THR A 339 -2.97 10.24 22.85
N SER A 340 -4.09 10.44 22.14
CA SER A 340 -5.20 11.27 22.62
C SER A 340 -5.82 10.72 23.90
N ALA A 341 -6.47 11.59 24.69
CA ALA A 341 -7.25 11.16 25.84
C ALA A 341 -8.42 10.26 25.41
N THR A 342 -9.09 10.61 24.31
CA THR A 342 -10.22 9.85 23.73
C THR A 342 -9.84 8.42 23.37
N TYR A 343 -8.69 8.21 22.73
CA TYR A 343 -8.26 6.86 22.35
C TYR A 343 -7.91 5.99 23.57
N ARG A 344 -7.36 6.59 24.63
CA ARG A 344 -6.90 5.91 25.84
C ARG A 344 -8.00 5.67 26.89
N GLN A 345 -9.25 6.00 26.58
CA GLN A 345 -10.38 5.67 27.44
C GLN A 345 -10.57 4.14 27.50
N SER A 346 -11.17 3.66 28.61
CA SER A 346 -11.61 2.26 28.69
C SER A 346 -12.72 2.00 27.67
N SER A 347 -12.81 0.77 27.15
CA SER A 347 -13.92 0.33 26.31
C SER A 347 -15.15 -0.18 27.10
N ASN A 348 -15.02 -0.29 28.42
CA ASN A 348 -16.11 -0.75 29.29
C ASN A 348 -17.39 0.06 29.08
N MET A 349 -18.52 -0.65 29.03
CA MET A 349 -19.84 -0.01 29.00
C MET A 349 -20.00 0.90 30.21
N ARG A 350 -20.32 2.17 29.95
CA ARG A 350 -20.67 3.16 30.97
C ARG A 350 -22.18 3.08 31.25
N PRO A 351 -22.61 2.61 32.44
CA PRO A 351 -24.04 2.44 32.73
C PRO A 351 -24.82 3.77 32.68
N ASP A 352 -24.18 4.86 33.07
CA ASP A 352 -24.73 6.22 33.09
C ASP A 352 -25.04 6.77 31.68
N LEU A 353 -24.39 6.24 30.63
CA LEU A 353 -24.55 6.69 29.26
C LEU A 353 -25.28 5.67 28.36
N ARG A 354 -25.74 4.55 28.92
CA ARG A 354 -26.38 3.47 28.15
C ARG A 354 -27.57 3.97 27.33
N ASP A 355 -28.41 4.80 27.92
CA ASP A 355 -29.62 5.31 27.27
C ASP A 355 -29.42 6.65 26.57
N LEU A 356 -28.39 7.43 26.98
CA LEU A 356 -28.08 8.75 26.41
C LEU A 356 -27.26 8.67 25.12
N ASP A 357 -26.27 7.77 25.08
CA ASP A 357 -25.42 7.54 23.91
C ASP A 357 -25.15 6.04 23.71
N PRO A 358 -26.19 5.23 23.39
CA PRO A 358 -26.07 3.78 23.23
C PRO A 358 -25.05 3.38 22.14
N ASN A 359 -24.87 4.26 21.15
CA ASN A 359 -24.02 4.02 19.98
C ASN A 359 -22.60 4.60 20.12
N ASN A 360 -22.26 5.16 21.28
CA ASN A 360 -20.97 5.82 21.54
C ASN A 360 -20.61 6.89 20.49
N LYS A 361 -21.61 7.64 19.99
CA LYS A 361 -21.42 8.72 19.00
C LYS A 361 -20.63 9.89 19.56
N LEU A 362 -20.72 10.13 20.87
CA LEU A 362 -20.05 11.21 21.59
C LEU A 362 -18.67 10.81 22.13
N LEU A 363 -18.19 9.61 21.78
CA LEU A 363 -16.84 9.14 22.11
C LEU A 363 -16.57 9.16 23.63
N ALA A 364 -17.56 8.71 24.41
CA ALA A 364 -17.50 8.73 25.87
C ALA A 364 -16.77 7.53 26.48
N ARG A 365 -16.39 6.58 25.63
CA ARG A 365 -15.53 5.41 25.89
C ARG A 365 -14.83 4.98 24.60
N GLN A 366 -13.85 4.10 24.70
CA GLN A 366 -13.25 3.46 23.53
C GLN A 366 -14.19 2.37 22.94
N SER A 367 -14.06 2.10 21.64
CA SER A 367 -14.75 1.01 20.97
C SER A 367 -13.93 -0.27 21.04
N ARG A 368 -14.60 -1.34 21.45
CA ARG A 368 -14.12 -2.72 21.35
C ARG A 368 -14.22 -3.18 19.89
N LEU A 369 -13.09 -3.53 19.26
CA LEU A 369 -13.04 -3.87 17.83
C LEU A 369 -12.26 -5.17 17.58
N ARG A 370 -12.93 -6.18 17.02
CA ARG A 370 -12.30 -7.41 16.51
C ARG A 370 -11.29 -7.08 15.41
N LEU A 371 -10.08 -7.59 15.51
CA LEU A 371 -8.96 -7.30 14.59
C LEU A 371 -9.22 -7.79 13.16
N ASP A 372 -8.77 -7.04 12.16
CA ASP A 372 -8.94 -7.44 10.76
C ASP A 372 -8.24 -8.77 10.47
N ALA A 373 -8.73 -9.51 9.47
CA ALA A 373 -8.33 -10.89 9.18
C ALA A 373 -6.81 -11.13 9.11
N GLU A 374 -6.08 -10.23 8.45
CA GLU A 374 -4.63 -10.31 8.31
C GLU A 374 -3.94 -10.11 9.66
N VAL A 375 -4.48 -9.21 10.50
CA VAL A 375 -3.91 -8.83 11.80
C VAL A 375 -4.12 -9.91 12.86
N VAL A 376 -5.22 -10.67 12.79
CA VAL A 376 -5.47 -11.82 13.68
C VAL A 376 -4.29 -12.80 13.65
N ARG A 377 -3.78 -13.12 12.45
CA ARG A 377 -2.59 -13.96 12.28
C ARG A 377 -1.34 -13.26 12.82
N ASP A 378 -1.18 -11.96 12.57
CA ASP A 378 -0.02 -11.18 12.98
C ASP A 378 0.13 -11.10 14.51
N VAL A 379 -0.98 -11.00 15.24
CA VAL A 379 -0.98 -11.04 16.71
C VAL A 379 -0.49 -12.39 17.21
N ALA A 380 -0.99 -13.49 16.66
CA ALA A 380 -0.52 -14.83 17.04
C ALA A 380 0.97 -15.05 16.69
N LEU A 381 1.44 -14.53 15.55
CA LEU A 381 2.85 -14.52 15.17
C LEU A 381 3.72 -13.70 16.15
N ALA A 382 3.24 -12.53 16.54
CA ALA A 382 3.95 -11.65 17.47
C ALA A 382 4.00 -12.24 18.88
N ALA A 383 2.88 -12.78 19.38
CA ALA A 383 2.80 -13.44 20.68
C ALA A 383 3.70 -14.68 20.74
N SER A 384 3.69 -15.50 19.68
CA SER A 384 4.55 -16.70 19.59
C SER A 384 6.04 -16.40 19.43
N GLY A 385 6.42 -15.17 19.08
CA GLY A 385 7.81 -14.80 18.80
C GLY A 385 8.33 -15.33 17.46
N LEU A 386 7.44 -15.82 16.58
CA LEU A 386 7.80 -16.33 15.26
C LEU A 386 7.75 -15.26 14.16
N LEU A 387 7.16 -14.10 14.44
CA LEU A 387 6.95 -13.02 13.47
C LEU A 387 8.24 -12.61 12.74
N SER A 388 8.22 -12.72 11.42
CA SER A 388 9.25 -12.11 10.56
C SER A 388 8.96 -10.62 10.31
N LEU A 389 9.93 -9.77 10.65
CA LEU A 389 9.86 -8.32 10.41
C LEU A 389 10.32 -7.92 9.00
N LYS A 390 10.69 -8.88 8.15
CA LYS A 390 11.16 -8.61 6.78
C LYS A 390 10.13 -7.79 5.99
N MET A 391 10.58 -6.67 5.43
CA MET A 391 9.80 -5.79 4.55
C MET A 391 9.97 -6.19 3.08
N GLY A 392 8.95 -5.98 2.25
CA GLY A 392 9.04 -6.16 0.79
C GLY A 392 9.20 -7.61 0.32
N GLY A 393 9.64 -7.83 -0.93
CA GLY A 393 9.85 -9.17 -1.48
C GLY A 393 8.57 -9.91 -1.92
N PRO A 394 8.72 -11.17 -2.40
CA PRO A 394 7.61 -11.92 -3.00
C PRO A 394 6.53 -12.30 -1.98
N PRO A 395 5.30 -12.56 -2.44
CA PRO A 395 4.23 -13.05 -1.59
C PRO A 395 4.54 -14.44 -1.04
N VAL A 396 3.90 -14.78 0.08
CA VAL A 396 4.08 -16.05 0.79
C VAL A 396 2.80 -16.87 0.85
N PHE A 397 2.96 -18.14 1.16
CA PHE A 397 1.91 -19.14 1.17
C PHE A 397 1.88 -19.79 2.55
N PRO A 398 1.19 -19.19 3.55
CA PRO A 398 0.96 -19.83 4.84
C PRO A 398 0.35 -21.22 4.71
N PRO A 399 0.55 -22.14 5.66
CA PRO A 399 -0.13 -23.43 5.65
C PRO A 399 -1.65 -23.24 5.61
N GLN A 400 -2.33 -23.99 4.73
CA GLN A 400 -3.78 -24.03 4.64
C GLN A 400 -4.26 -25.49 4.57
N PRO A 401 -5.54 -25.77 4.87
CA PRO A 401 -6.11 -27.11 4.73
C PRO A 401 -6.04 -27.68 3.30
N ASP A 402 -5.94 -29.00 3.19
CA ASP A 402 -5.96 -29.69 1.91
C ASP A 402 -7.33 -29.53 1.22
N GLY A 403 -7.34 -29.54 -0.11
CA GLY A 403 -8.57 -29.45 -0.90
C GLY A 403 -9.11 -28.03 -1.13
N VAL A 404 -8.65 -27.00 -0.42
CA VAL A 404 -9.08 -25.60 -0.65
C VAL A 404 -8.90 -25.17 -2.12
N MET A 405 -7.83 -25.65 -2.76
CA MET A 405 -7.52 -25.30 -4.15
C MET A 405 -8.31 -26.06 -5.22
N THR A 406 -9.12 -27.04 -4.83
CA THR A 406 -9.98 -27.76 -5.78
C THR A 406 -11.29 -27.01 -6.07
N LEU A 407 -11.63 -26.02 -5.25
CA LEU A 407 -12.84 -25.20 -5.40
C LEU A 407 -12.77 -24.20 -6.57
N GLY A 408 -11.57 -23.94 -7.09
CA GLY A 408 -11.37 -23.00 -8.20
C GLY A 408 -11.58 -23.65 -9.58
N GLN A 409 -12.04 -22.85 -10.55
CA GLN A 409 -12.21 -23.28 -11.95
C GLN A 409 -10.89 -23.76 -12.60
N VAL A 410 -9.75 -23.26 -12.12
CA VAL A 410 -8.42 -23.63 -12.60
C VAL A 410 -7.72 -24.38 -11.48
N LYS A 411 -7.25 -25.60 -11.77
CA LYS A 411 -6.44 -26.39 -10.84
C LYS A 411 -5.16 -25.62 -10.51
N ARG A 412 -5.00 -25.27 -9.24
CA ARG A 412 -3.85 -24.55 -8.71
C ARG A 412 -3.25 -25.31 -7.55
N GLU A 413 -1.96 -25.13 -7.34
CA GLU A 413 -1.23 -25.78 -6.26
C GLU A 413 -0.87 -24.74 -5.19
N TRP A 414 -1.11 -25.07 -3.92
CA TRP A 414 -0.71 -24.24 -2.78
C TRP A 414 0.50 -24.87 -2.09
N LYS A 415 1.69 -24.43 -2.47
CA LYS A 415 2.94 -24.88 -1.84
C LYS A 415 3.25 -24.01 -0.65
N SER A 416 3.10 -24.56 0.55
CA SER A 416 3.39 -23.83 1.79
C SER A 416 4.83 -23.29 1.78
N SER A 417 4.99 -22.01 2.10
CA SER A 417 6.31 -21.39 2.22
C SER A 417 7.10 -21.99 3.39
N ALA A 418 8.41 -22.13 3.20
CA ALA A 418 9.34 -22.66 4.20
C ALA A 418 10.14 -21.53 4.88
N GLY A 419 10.74 -21.85 6.03
CA GLY A 419 11.60 -20.93 6.78
C GLY A 419 10.88 -19.62 7.16
N ASP A 420 11.61 -18.51 7.04
CA ASP A 420 11.12 -17.16 7.35
C ASP A 420 9.84 -16.77 6.58
N GLY A 421 9.69 -17.27 5.35
CA GLY A 421 8.51 -17.06 4.51
C GLY A 421 7.20 -17.56 5.16
N ARG A 422 7.30 -18.55 6.05
CA ARG A 422 6.15 -19.14 6.74
C ARG A 422 5.55 -18.21 7.80
N TYR A 423 6.36 -17.30 8.35
CA TYR A 423 6.00 -16.46 9.49
C TYR A 423 5.97 -14.96 9.16
N ARG A 424 5.87 -14.62 7.87
CA ARG A 424 5.66 -13.24 7.43
C ARG A 424 4.25 -12.75 7.78
N ARG A 425 4.13 -11.43 7.90
CA ARG A 425 2.87 -10.74 8.14
C ARG A 425 1.80 -11.12 7.12
N GLY A 426 0.55 -11.12 7.57
CA GLY A 426 -0.65 -11.45 6.79
C GLY A 426 -0.75 -10.66 5.49
N ILE A 427 -0.28 -9.41 5.46
CA ILE A 427 -0.23 -8.54 4.27
C ILE A 427 0.58 -9.14 3.10
N TYR A 428 1.54 -10.03 3.37
CA TYR A 428 2.33 -10.72 2.34
C TYR A 428 1.69 -12.03 1.87
N THR A 429 0.56 -12.43 2.44
CA THR A 429 -0.14 -13.66 2.04
C THR A 429 -0.60 -13.53 0.60
N HIS A 430 -0.23 -14.50 -0.23
CA HIS A 430 -0.70 -14.58 -1.59
C HIS A 430 -2.21 -14.77 -1.60
N PHE A 431 -2.93 -13.94 -2.35
CA PHE A 431 -4.38 -14.07 -2.50
C PHE A 431 -4.74 -14.22 -3.97
N TRP A 432 -5.68 -15.13 -4.25
CA TRP A 432 -6.34 -15.21 -5.55
C TRP A 432 -7.76 -14.68 -5.40
N ARG A 433 -8.17 -13.81 -6.32
CA ARG A 433 -9.46 -13.11 -6.31
C ARG A 433 -10.67 -14.01 -5.99
N ALA A 434 -10.71 -15.23 -6.55
CA ALA A 434 -11.83 -16.15 -6.40
C ALA A 434 -11.65 -17.22 -5.30
N THR A 435 -10.43 -17.43 -4.83
CA THR A 435 -10.09 -18.49 -3.85
C THR A 435 -9.06 -17.94 -2.87
N PRO A 436 -9.46 -17.01 -1.97
CA PRO A 436 -8.57 -16.50 -0.93
C PRO A 436 -8.25 -17.59 0.10
N HIS A 437 -7.25 -17.33 0.94
CA HIS A 437 -6.92 -18.23 2.04
C HIS A 437 -8.13 -18.39 3.00
N PRO A 438 -8.51 -19.61 3.43
CA PRO A 438 -9.76 -19.83 4.18
C PRO A 438 -9.90 -19.00 5.45
N ALA A 439 -8.80 -18.86 6.21
CA ALA A 439 -8.81 -18.02 7.41
C ALA A 439 -9.17 -16.55 7.11
N LEU A 440 -8.75 -16.00 5.95
CA LEU A 440 -9.12 -14.63 5.60
C LEU A 440 -10.63 -14.49 5.42
N THR A 441 -11.26 -15.45 4.74
CA THR A 441 -12.72 -15.49 4.57
C THR A 441 -13.46 -15.60 5.90
N VAL A 442 -12.99 -16.46 6.81
CA VAL A 442 -13.62 -16.66 8.13
C VAL A 442 -13.57 -15.40 8.99
N PHE A 443 -12.53 -14.58 8.86
CA PHE A 443 -12.35 -13.32 9.61
C PHE A 443 -12.79 -12.07 8.82
N ASP A 444 -13.78 -12.23 7.92
CA ASP A 444 -14.43 -11.15 7.17
C ASP A 444 -13.49 -10.32 6.27
N ALA A 445 -12.44 -10.94 5.71
CA ALA A 445 -11.64 -10.25 4.69
C ALA A 445 -12.51 -9.87 3.49
N PRO A 446 -12.30 -8.68 2.89
CA PRO A 446 -13.03 -8.26 1.70
C PRO A 446 -12.93 -9.26 0.56
N ASP A 447 -14.04 -9.48 -0.16
CA ASP A 447 -14.00 -10.22 -1.40
C ASP A 447 -13.24 -9.43 -2.48
N GLY A 448 -12.65 -10.16 -3.43
CA GLY A 448 -11.90 -9.53 -4.52
C GLY A 448 -12.78 -9.02 -5.66
N PHE A 449 -14.11 -9.13 -5.58
CA PHE A 449 -15.04 -8.79 -6.66
C PHE A 449 -15.63 -7.40 -6.53
N SER A 450 -15.80 -6.92 -5.30
CA SER A 450 -16.48 -5.68 -4.96
C SER A 450 -15.50 -4.66 -4.38
N ALA A 451 -15.79 -3.37 -4.60
CA ALA A 451 -15.08 -2.32 -3.88
C ALA A 451 -15.48 -2.36 -2.40
N CYS A 452 -14.53 -2.67 -1.52
CA CYS A 452 -14.75 -2.62 -0.08
C CYS A 452 -14.20 -1.32 0.49
N THR A 453 -15.12 -0.49 0.93
CA THR A 453 -14.82 0.81 1.51
C THR A 453 -14.78 0.73 3.04
N ARG A 454 -15.69 -0.06 3.62
CA ARG A 454 -15.72 -0.44 5.04
C ARG A 454 -15.71 -1.95 5.18
N ARG A 455 -14.81 -2.45 6.01
CA ARG A 455 -14.75 -3.88 6.38
C ARG A 455 -15.85 -4.21 7.38
N LEU A 456 -16.59 -5.28 7.10
CA LEU A 456 -17.55 -5.85 8.05
C LEU A 456 -16.80 -6.58 9.17
N ARG A 457 -17.44 -6.67 10.33
CA ARG A 457 -16.92 -7.44 11.45
C ARG A 457 -18.03 -8.30 12.03
N SER A 458 -17.80 -9.60 12.03
CA SER A 458 -18.63 -10.60 12.68
C SER A 458 -17.81 -11.30 13.77
N ASP A 459 -18.49 -11.70 14.84
CA ASP A 459 -17.95 -12.55 15.90
C ASP A 459 -18.73 -13.87 15.84
N THR A 460 -18.12 -14.89 15.23
CA THR A 460 -18.81 -16.18 14.97
C THR A 460 -18.12 -17.34 15.67
N PRO A 461 -18.85 -18.39 16.11
CA PRO A 461 -18.23 -19.59 16.65
C PRO A 461 -17.22 -20.25 15.69
N LEU A 462 -17.41 -20.10 14.38
CA LEU A 462 -16.49 -20.63 13.36
C LEU A 462 -15.10 -19.98 13.43
N GLN A 463 -15.02 -18.70 13.79
CA GLN A 463 -13.75 -18.01 14.00
C GLN A 463 -13.00 -18.60 15.20
N ALA A 464 -13.69 -18.81 16.32
CA ALA A 464 -13.09 -19.46 17.49
C ALA A 464 -12.62 -20.88 17.16
N LEU A 465 -13.42 -21.67 16.43
CA LEU A 465 -13.02 -23.00 15.96
C LEU A 465 -11.83 -22.95 15.01
N THR A 466 -11.70 -21.91 14.19
CA THR A 466 -10.57 -21.75 13.27
C THR A 466 -9.27 -21.51 14.04
N LEU A 467 -9.28 -20.64 15.05
CA LEU A 467 -8.10 -20.40 15.90
C LEU A 467 -7.68 -21.66 16.67
N LEU A 468 -8.63 -22.50 17.10
CA LEU A 468 -8.34 -23.72 17.84
C LEU A 468 -7.77 -24.86 16.99
N ASN A 469 -8.25 -24.99 15.75
CA ASN A 469 -8.10 -26.20 14.94
C ASN A 469 -7.24 -26.04 13.69
N ASP A 470 -7.12 -24.84 13.13
CA ASP A 470 -6.29 -24.63 11.95
C ASP A 470 -4.83 -24.89 12.29
N ARG A 471 -4.16 -25.69 11.45
CA ARG A 471 -2.75 -26.07 11.56
C ARG A 471 -1.84 -24.88 11.82
N GLN A 472 -2.13 -23.73 11.20
CA GLN A 472 -1.33 -22.53 11.36
C GLN A 472 -1.35 -22.04 12.81
N PHE A 473 -2.51 -21.96 13.46
CA PHE A 473 -2.63 -21.43 14.82
C PHE A 473 -2.13 -22.42 15.86
N TYR A 474 -2.29 -23.72 15.61
CA TYR A 474 -1.66 -24.76 16.44
C TYR A 474 -0.13 -24.63 16.46
N GLU A 475 0.48 -24.38 15.30
CA GLU A 475 1.93 -24.16 15.21
C GLU A 475 2.38 -22.90 15.95
N LEU A 476 1.61 -21.81 15.85
CA LEU A 476 1.89 -20.57 16.60
C LEU A 476 1.73 -20.79 18.10
N ALA A 477 0.76 -21.59 18.54
CA ALA A 477 0.61 -21.95 19.96
C ALA A 477 1.82 -22.74 20.48
N ARG A 478 2.36 -23.67 19.70
CA ARG A 478 3.63 -24.35 20.03
C ARG A 478 4.80 -23.37 20.13
N GLY A 479 4.85 -22.39 19.21
CA GLY A 479 5.83 -21.30 19.26
C GLY A 479 5.72 -20.48 20.54
N LEU A 480 4.51 -20.10 20.94
CA LEU A 480 4.25 -19.37 22.19
C LEU A 480 4.67 -20.19 23.42
N ALA A 481 4.31 -21.48 23.48
CA ALA A 481 4.73 -22.37 24.56
C ALA A 481 6.26 -22.45 24.67
N ALA A 482 6.95 -22.64 23.53
CA ALA A 482 8.41 -22.67 23.49
C ALA A 482 9.03 -21.34 23.95
N ARG A 483 8.48 -20.20 23.50
CA ARG A 483 8.90 -18.86 23.93
C ARG A 483 8.73 -18.67 25.43
N VAL A 484 7.60 -19.08 26.00
CA VAL A 484 7.32 -18.93 27.43
C VAL A 484 8.24 -19.80 28.29
N LEU A 485 8.52 -21.03 27.85
CA LEU A 485 9.44 -21.92 28.56
C LEU A 485 10.91 -21.45 28.47
N LYS A 486 11.30 -20.84 27.36
CA LYS A 486 12.67 -20.39 27.09
C LYS A 486 12.97 -19.01 27.70
N ASP A 487 12.12 -18.03 27.42
CA ASP A 487 12.36 -16.60 27.73
C ASP A 487 11.56 -16.14 28.96
N GLY A 488 10.58 -16.94 29.40
CA GLY A 488 9.75 -16.61 30.55
C GLY A 488 10.48 -16.80 31.89
N PRO A 489 9.92 -16.27 32.98
CA PRO A 489 10.48 -16.41 34.32
C PRO A 489 10.59 -17.87 34.79
N ASN A 490 11.19 -18.10 35.96
CA ASN A 490 11.44 -19.46 36.45
C ASN A 490 10.19 -20.16 37.01
N SER A 491 9.24 -19.41 37.55
CA SER A 491 8.01 -19.95 38.13
C SER A 491 6.91 -20.11 37.08
N ASP A 492 6.16 -21.21 37.14
CA ASP A 492 5.03 -21.42 36.23
C ASP A 492 3.95 -20.36 36.40
N MET A 493 3.70 -19.90 37.62
CA MET A 493 2.76 -18.81 37.89
C MET A 493 3.20 -17.47 37.28
N GLU A 494 4.51 -17.21 37.22
CA GLU A 494 5.04 -16.02 36.56
C GLU A 494 5.03 -16.17 35.04
N ARG A 495 5.29 -17.38 34.53
CA ARG A 495 5.16 -17.72 33.11
C ARG A 495 3.74 -17.58 32.62
N LEU A 496 2.73 -17.97 33.42
CA LEU A 496 1.32 -17.78 33.07
C LEU A 496 0.99 -16.30 32.90
N ALA A 497 1.43 -15.45 33.83
CA ALA A 497 1.26 -14.00 33.73
C ALA A 497 2.05 -13.38 32.56
N TYR A 498 3.22 -13.93 32.23
CA TYR A 498 3.99 -13.53 31.06
C TYR A 498 3.28 -13.90 29.75
N ALA A 499 2.83 -15.15 29.61
CA ALA A 499 2.11 -15.64 28.44
C ALA A 499 0.81 -14.87 28.21
N PHE A 500 0.08 -14.57 29.30
CA PHE A 500 -1.14 -13.76 29.25
C PHE A 500 -0.87 -12.36 28.70
N ARG A 501 0.15 -11.67 29.21
CA ARG A 501 0.55 -10.34 28.71
C ARG A 501 0.99 -10.34 27.25
N LEU A 502 1.63 -11.41 26.77
CA LEU A 502 2.03 -11.53 25.37
C LEU A 502 0.82 -11.57 24.42
N CYS A 503 -0.32 -12.09 24.87
CA CYS A 503 -1.53 -12.22 24.07
C CYS A 503 -2.50 -11.04 24.26
N VAL A 504 -2.63 -10.56 25.49
CA VAL A 504 -3.73 -9.69 25.95
C VAL A 504 -3.24 -8.31 26.43
N ALA A 505 -1.93 -8.09 26.56
CA ALA A 505 -1.31 -6.81 26.92
C ALA A 505 -1.69 -6.19 28.31
N ARG A 506 -2.39 -6.92 29.18
CA ARG A 506 -2.58 -6.58 30.61
C ARG A 506 -2.19 -7.74 31.53
N ASN A 507 -2.09 -7.48 32.84
CA ASN A 507 -1.91 -8.54 33.82
C ASN A 507 -3.21 -9.37 33.96
N PRO A 508 -3.11 -10.69 34.16
CA PRO A 508 -4.28 -11.51 34.49
C PRO A 508 -4.79 -11.18 35.88
N GLU A 509 -6.11 -11.27 36.06
CA GLU A 509 -6.74 -11.27 37.37
C GLU A 509 -6.46 -12.58 38.13
N ASP A 510 -6.66 -12.58 39.45
CA ASP A 510 -6.41 -13.75 40.30
C ASP A 510 -7.29 -14.95 39.92
N ALA A 511 -8.50 -14.71 39.40
CA ALA A 511 -9.38 -15.76 38.91
C ALA A 511 -8.86 -16.37 37.60
N GLU A 512 -8.43 -15.54 36.65
CA GLU A 512 -7.87 -15.99 35.36
C GLU A 512 -6.57 -16.77 35.59
N LYS A 513 -5.70 -16.25 36.47
CA LYS A 513 -4.43 -16.88 36.80
C LYS A 513 -4.62 -18.26 37.44
N ARG A 514 -5.55 -18.37 38.41
CA ARG A 514 -5.91 -19.66 39.00
C ARG A 514 -6.46 -20.64 37.97
N ARG A 515 -7.33 -20.17 37.06
CA ARG A 515 -7.92 -21.05 36.04
C ARG A 515 -6.87 -21.59 35.05
N LEU A 516 -5.90 -20.77 34.67
CA LEU A 516 -4.80 -21.20 33.81
C LEU A 516 -3.85 -22.18 34.53
N ASP A 517 -3.62 -21.99 35.83
CA ASP A 517 -2.81 -22.90 36.66
C ASP A 517 -3.48 -24.27 36.85
N GLU A 518 -4.79 -24.28 37.09
CA GLU A 518 -5.60 -25.50 37.10
C GLU A 518 -5.49 -26.25 35.77
N LEU A 519 -5.63 -25.54 34.64
CA LEU A 519 -5.51 -26.12 33.31
C LEU A 519 -4.12 -26.71 33.09
N LEU A 520 -3.06 -25.95 33.41
CA LEU A 520 -1.68 -26.40 33.24
C LEU A 520 -1.43 -27.68 34.06
N THR A 521 -1.83 -27.67 35.33
CA THR A 521 -1.69 -28.81 36.24
C THR A 521 -2.45 -30.02 35.72
N GLN A 522 -3.70 -29.84 35.28
CA GLN A 522 -4.50 -30.93 34.71
C GLN A 522 -3.82 -31.55 33.47
N GLN A 523 -3.30 -30.73 32.56
CA GLN A 523 -2.62 -31.23 31.35
C GLN A 523 -1.31 -31.96 31.67
N ILE A 524 -0.52 -31.47 32.63
CA ILE A 524 0.71 -32.16 33.06
C ILE A 524 0.39 -33.56 33.61
N THR A 525 -0.73 -33.72 34.32
CA THR A 525 -1.13 -35.04 34.88
C THR A 525 -1.71 -36.00 33.84
N THR A 526 -2.34 -35.48 32.79
CA THR A 526 -3.10 -36.30 31.82
C THR A 526 -2.24 -36.81 30.66
N VAL A 527 -1.18 -36.09 30.28
CA VAL A 527 -0.32 -36.48 29.15
C VAL A 527 0.64 -37.60 29.58
N ASP A 528 0.69 -38.69 28.80
CA ASP A 528 1.68 -39.76 28.95
C ASP A 528 2.98 -39.42 28.21
N GLY A 529 4.14 -39.82 28.75
CA GLY A 529 5.45 -39.55 28.15
C GLY A 529 6.52 -39.09 29.15
N ASN A 530 7.67 -38.62 28.65
CA ASN A 530 8.72 -38.06 29.49
C ASN A 530 8.33 -36.67 30.03
N ALA A 531 8.95 -36.24 31.13
CA ALA A 531 8.56 -35.01 31.83
C ALA A 531 8.62 -33.74 30.95
N ASP A 532 9.62 -33.65 30.07
CA ASP A 532 9.81 -32.49 29.19
C ASP A 532 8.74 -32.40 28.10
N LEU A 533 8.36 -33.52 27.49
CA LEU A 533 7.29 -33.58 26.50
C LEU A 533 5.95 -33.26 27.15
N LYS A 534 5.65 -33.84 28.33
CA LYS A 534 4.44 -33.52 29.11
C LYS A 534 4.33 -32.03 29.37
N ARG A 535 5.42 -31.41 29.82
CA ARG A 535 5.47 -29.97 30.11
C ARG A 535 5.25 -29.15 28.83
N THR A 536 5.90 -29.50 27.74
CA THR A 536 5.78 -28.78 26.47
C THR A 536 4.37 -28.86 25.88
N GLU A 537 3.74 -30.03 25.91
CA GLU A 537 2.36 -30.23 25.45
C GLU A 537 1.36 -29.50 26.36
N ALA A 538 1.54 -29.54 27.68
CA ALA A 538 0.69 -28.81 28.62
C ALA A 538 0.74 -27.28 28.38
N TRP A 539 1.93 -26.73 28.20
CA TRP A 539 2.10 -25.32 27.83
C TRP A 539 1.55 -25.00 26.44
N THR A 540 1.62 -25.93 25.50
CA THR A 540 0.99 -25.78 24.18
C THR A 540 -0.52 -25.67 24.31
N THR A 541 -1.16 -26.49 25.16
CA THR A 541 -2.59 -26.38 25.44
C THR A 541 -2.97 -25.04 26.07
N VAL A 542 -2.20 -24.57 27.06
CA VAL A 542 -2.39 -23.22 27.65
C VAL A 542 -2.26 -22.13 26.58
N ALA A 543 -1.22 -22.20 25.74
CA ALA A 543 -0.99 -21.25 24.66
C ALA A 543 -2.14 -21.26 23.63
N ARG A 544 -2.71 -22.43 23.30
CA ARG A 544 -3.88 -22.54 22.43
C ARG A 544 -5.10 -21.83 23.01
N VAL A 545 -5.35 -21.98 24.31
CA VAL A 545 -6.45 -21.29 24.99
C VAL A 545 -6.22 -19.78 24.95
N LEU A 546 -5.02 -19.30 25.30
CA LEU A 546 -4.69 -17.87 25.30
C LEU A 546 -4.84 -17.25 23.90
N LEU A 547 -4.33 -17.90 22.86
CA LEU A 547 -4.46 -17.42 21.48
C LEU A 547 -5.91 -17.48 20.95
N ASN A 548 -6.79 -18.23 21.59
CA ASN A 548 -8.20 -18.35 21.24
C ASN A 548 -9.13 -17.43 22.04
N LEU A 549 -8.62 -16.72 23.05
CA LEU A 549 -9.43 -15.75 23.78
C LEU A 549 -9.94 -14.67 22.82
N ASP A 550 -11.19 -14.29 23.00
CA ASP A 550 -11.81 -13.18 22.28
C ASP A 550 -11.02 -11.87 22.48
N GLU A 551 -10.49 -11.65 23.69
CA GLU A 551 -9.62 -10.52 24.03
C GLU A 551 -8.30 -10.54 23.26
N THR A 552 -7.74 -11.70 22.91
CA THR A 552 -6.49 -11.77 22.12
C THR A 552 -6.69 -11.28 20.68
N ILE A 553 -7.88 -11.47 20.11
CA ILE A 553 -8.20 -11.05 18.75
C ILE A 553 -9.04 -9.77 18.69
N THR A 554 -9.21 -9.10 19.82
CA THR A 554 -10.02 -7.90 19.94
C THR A 554 -9.21 -6.80 20.61
N ARG A 555 -9.30 -5.59 20.06
CA ARG A 555 -8.72 -4.42 20.70
C ARG A 555 -9.76 -3.79 21.63
N GLU A 556 -9.44 -3.74 22.92
CA GLU A 556 -10.31 -3.20 23.98
C GLU A 556 -9.61 -2.22 24.92
#